data_AF-A0A0U1LLL2-F1
#
_entry.id   AF-A0A0U1LLL2-F1
#
_cell.length_a   1.000
_cell.length_b   1.000
_cell.length_c   1.000
_cell.angle_alpha   90.00
_cell.angle_beta   90.00
_cell.angle_gamma   90.00
#
_symmetry.space_group_name_H-M   'P 1'
#
loop_
_entity.id
_entity.type
_entity.pdbx_description
1 polymer ?
#
loop_
_entity_poly.entity_id
_entity_poly.type
_entity_poly.pdbx_seq_one_letter_code
_entity_poly.pdbx_strand_id
1 'polypeptide(L)'
;MAPTQFGTLAIAYQVVDSAGPTDLLASASKSALLAIREYVPIGDDIISRAPEFEFHHIGVTRDPVDLGTSQMTILPTTTVDECPELDILLVGGPYLGTFDLHPKHADLIRRHVAAGKLLFTTCTGASLVASTGVLDGRMATVNNIEYEWVRKRWPKVNWTREKKWIVDGNIWTGSGAIAATDMVAHWLQENYGLDVLIQAAATLDYEPRDADGLFNVFPQSTDVAGQFSASDYRPRQKTIPPNIKHIDELAHQPRFQIDFLYAPASKGTSHHLTALSLGAHPISHKDMPFAQLVIGPPGAGKSTYCNGMHQFMGAIGRKCSIVNIDPANDKTSYPCALDVRDLVTLEEIMEEDALGPNGGVLYALEELENNFEWLKDGLKELEDDYVLFDCPGQVELFTHHSSLRNIFFQISKLGYRLIVIHLVDSYCLTLPSMYISALILSLRSMLQMDLPHINVLTKIDNLSNYSALPFNLDYYTEVQDLNYLLPHLEAETSRLSHDKFGALNSAIVQLVQEFALVAFETLAVEDKKSMMHLLQVIDRASGYAFGPAEGANDTIWQVAVREGWGNLDIQDVQERWIDAKDEYDEHERNELEAEAKAKEEAARRAQENEDELDFQNMLPTGGTTVIRKS
;
A
#
# COMPACT_ATOMS: atom_id res chain seq x y z
N MET A 1 12.14 -32.32 33.49
CA MET A 1 13.46 -32.26 32.83
C MET A 1 14.18 -31.03 33.35
N ALA A 2 15.51 -30.99 33.27
CA ALA A 2 16.24 -29.74 33.50
C ALA A 2 15.83 -28.71 32.42
N PRO A 3 15.80 -27.41 32.74
CA PRO A 3 15.49 -26.38 31.76
C PRO A 3 16.58 -26.30 30.69
N THR A 4 16.15 -26.08 29.45
CA THR A 4 17.03 -25.87 28.29
C THR A 4 17.79 -24.56 28.47
N GLN A 5 19.11 -24.63 28.41
CA GLN A 5 20.00 -23.48 28.60
C GLN A 5 20.07 -22.68 27.29
N PHE A 6 19.40 -21.52 27.24
CA PHE A 6 19.32 -20.66 26.07
C PHE A 6 20.17 -19.41 26.25
N GLY A 7 21.17 -19.22 25.41
CA GLY A 7 22.06 -18.05 25.47
C GLY A 7 21.82 -17.07 24.32
N THR A 8 21.87 -15.77 24.60
CA THR A 8 21.96 -14.71 23.60
C THR A 8 23.18 -13.85 23.88
N LEU A 9 23.95 -13.51 22.84
CA LEU A 9 25.08 -12.58 23.01
C LEU A 9 24.57 -11.18 23.36
N ALA A 10 25.03 -10.60 24.46
CA ALA A 10 24.76 -9.22 24.85
C ALA A 10 25.71 -8.28 24.11
N ILE A 11 25.31 -7.88 22.91
CA ILE A 11 26.03 -6.96 22.02
C ILE A 11 25.08 -5.87 21.51
N ALA A 12 25.59 -4.90 20.74
CA ALA A 12 24.80 -3.81 20.16
C ALA A 12 23.89 -4.27 18.99
N TYR A 13 23.10 -5.33 19.19
CA TYR A 13 22.12 -5.85 18.25
C TYR A 13 20.84 -5.00 18.22
N GLN A 14 20.05 -5.09 17.15
CA GLN A 14 18.71 -4.49 17.09
C GLN A 14 17.76 -5.19 18.09
N VAL A 15 17.09 -4.46 19.00
CA VAL A 15 16.38 -5.03 20.17
C VAL A 15 15.54 -6.27 19.84
N VAL A 16 14.73 -6.20 18.78
CA VAL A 16 13.81 -7.26 18.36
C VAL A 16 14.51 -8.55 17.90
N ASP A 17 15.79 -8.48 17.48
CA ASP A 17 16.60 -9.63 17.08
C ASP A 17 16.80 -10.64 18.22
N SER A 18 16.76 -10.17 19.46
CA SER A 18 16.73 -11.02 20.65
C SER A 18 15.33 -11.11 21.23
N ALA A 19 14.68 -9.96 21.45
CA ALA A 19 13.45 -9.91 22.23
C ALA A 19 12.33 -10.76 21.62
N GLY A 20 12.11 -10.69 20.30
CA GLY A 20 11.07 -11.47 19.63
C GLY A 20 11.22 -12.98 19.84
N PRO A 21 12.36 -13.59 19.45
CA PRO A 21 12.61 -15.01 19.67
C PRO A 21 12.56 -15.45 21.14
N THR A 22 13.16 -14.68 22.05
CA THR A 22 13.21 -15.07 23.47
C THR A 22 11.86 -14.98 24.15
N ASP A 23 11.06 -13.96 23.82
CA ASP A 23 9.74 -13.78 24.45
C ASP A 23 8.74 -14.83 23.96
N LEU A 24 8.79 -15.19 22.66
CA LEU A 24 8.01 -16.32 22.14
C LEU A 24 8.34 -17.64 22.84
N LEU A 25 9.63 -17.93 23.05
CA LEU A 25 10.07 -19.14 23.76
C LEU A 25 9.68 -19.11 25.24
N ALA A 26 9.75 -17.93 25.88
CA ALA A 26 9.30 -17.74 27.26
C ALA A 26 7.80 -18.00 27.39
N SER A 27 6.98 -17.49 26.46
CA SER A 27 5.54 -17.76 26.41
C SER A 27 5.19 -19.22 26.16
N ALA A 28 6.07 -19.97 25.48
CA ALA A 28 5.92 -21.40 25.27
C ALA A 28 6.31 -22.24 26.50
N SER A 29 6.86 -21.62 27.54
CA SER A 29 7.36 -22.34 28.70
C SER A 29 6.24 -22.98 29.51
N LYS A 30 6.55 -24.10 30.14
CA LYS A 30 5.63 -24.82 31.03
C LYS A 30 5.13 -23.93 32.15
N SER A 31 6.00 -23.12 32.73
CA SER A 31 5.67 -22.14 33.76
C SER A 31 4.69 -21.07 33.26
N ALA A 32 4.89 -20.53 32.04
CA ALA A 32 3.96 -19.60 31.40
C ALA A 32 2.60 -20.25 31.10
N LEU A 33 2.58 -21.44 30.50
CA LEU A 33 1.33 -22.14 30.19
C LEU A 33 0.52 -22.51 31.44
N LEU A 34 1.19 -22.85 32.55
CA LEU A 34 0.54 -23.06 33.84
C LEU A 34 -0.08 -21.78 34.40
N ALA A 35 0.57 -20.63 34.22
CA ALA A 35 0.07 -19.34 34.70
C ALA A 35 -1.18 -18.89 33.92
N ILE A 36 -1.19 -19.05 32.59
CA ILE A 36 -2.33 -18.61 31.76
C ILE A 36 -3.51 -19.59 31.78
N ARG A 37 -3.32 -20.83 32.28
CA ARG A 37 -4.38 -21.84 32.43
C ARG A 37 -5.56 -21.34 33.28
N GLU A 38 -5.35 -20.33 34.12
CA GLU A 38 -6.41 -19.68 34.89
C GLU A 38 -7.41 -18.92 33.99
N TYR A 39 -6.95 -18.40 32.85
CA TYR A 39 -7.74 -17.58 31.93
C TYR A 39 -8.21 -18.36 30.71
N VAL A 40 -7.45 -19.38 30.28
CA VAL A 40 -7.71 -20.15 29.06
C VAL A 40 -7.64 -21.66 29.36
N PRO A 41 -8.60 -22.48 28.88
CA PRO A 41 -8.55 -23.92 29.10
C PRO A 41 -7.39 -24.54 28.31
N ILE A 42 -6.33 -24.96 29.01
CA ILE A 42 -5.19 -25.68 28.43
C ILE A 42 -5.15 -27.11 28.95
N GLY A 43 -5.04 -28.08 28.03
CA GLY A 43 -4.94 -29.51 28.34
C GLY A 43 -3.65 -29.87 29.08
N ASP A 44 -3.73 -30.81 30.02
CA ASP A 44 -2.56 -31.31 30.76
C ASP A 44 -1.51 -31.96 29.85
N ASP A 45 -1.94 -32.51 28.71
CA ASP A 45 -1.07 -33.10 27.70
C ASP A 45 -0.20 -32.04 26.99
N ILE A 46 -0.75 -30.86 26.69
CA ILE A 46 -0.02 -29.72 26.12
C ILE A 46 1.03 -29.23 27.13
N ILE A 47 0.61 -28.99 28.38
CA ILE A 47 1.50 -28.55 29.47
C ILE A 47 2.61 -29.57 29.75
N SER A 48 2.33 -30.86 29.57
CA SER A 48 3.33 -31.91 29.79
C SER A 48 4.46 -31.90 28.75
N ARG A 49 4.17 -31.45 27.52
CA ARG A 49 5.12 -31.33 26.41
C ARG A 49 5.85 -29.99 26.38
N ALA A 50 5.27 -28.95 26.98
CA ALA A 50 5.84 -27.62 26.97
C ALA A 50 7.30 -27.58 27.50
N PRO A 51 8.21 -26.87 26.82
CA PRO A 51 9.60 -26.72 27.26
C PRO A 51 9.72 -25.89 28.54
N GLU A 52 10.90 -25.88 29.14
CA GLU A 52 11.26 -24.88 30.15
C GLU A 52 12.63 -24.33 29.77
N PHE A 53 12.81 -23.01 29.82
CA PHE A 53 14.04 -22.36 29.39
C PHE A 53 14.68 -21.58 30.53
N GLU A 54 16.01 -21.56 30.54
CA GLU A 54 16.80 -20.64 31.35
C GLU A 54 17.58 -19.73 30.40
N PHE A 55 17.26 -18.43 30.42
CA PHE A 55 17.80 -17.45 29.48
C PHE A 55 19.05 -16.77 30.03
N HIS A 56 20.12 -16.75 29.23
CA HIS A 56 21.40 -16.14 29.55
C HIS A 56 21.72 -15.03 28.56
N HIS A 57 21.89 -13.79 29.02
CA HIS A 57 22.41 -12.69 28.23
C HIS A 57 23.92 -12.58 28.47
N ILE A 58 24.71 -12.95 27.47
CA ILE A 58 26.12 -13.29 27.63
C ILE A 58 26.97 -12.11 27.17
N GLY A 59 27.58 -11.40 28.11
CA GLY A 59 28.51 -10.30 27.85
C GLY A 59 29.97 -10.75 27.88
N VAL A 60 30.88 -9.88 27.43
CA VAL A 60 32.32 -10.03 27.74
C VAL A 60 32.60 -9.72 29.20
N THR A 61 31.91 -8.71 29.73
CA THR A 61 31.84 -8.33 31.15
C THR A 61 30.37 -8.33 31.60
N ARG A 62 30.12 -8.01 32.88
CA ARG A 62 28.76 -7.77 33.41
C ARG A 62 28.34 -6.29 33.29
N ASP A 63 29.11 -5.48 32.58
CA ASP A 63 28.75 -4.07 32.40
C ASP A 63 27.53 -3.96 31.48
N PRO A 64 26.66 -2.96 31.69
CA PRO A 64 25.53 -2.72 30.80
C PRO A 64 25.98 -2.51 29.35
N VAL A 65 25.25 -3.09 28.40
CA VAL A 65 25.51 -3.01 26.97
C VAL A 65 24.37 -2.26 26.29
N ASP A 66 24.71 -1.17 25.60
CA ASP A 66 23.75 -0.43 24.80
C ASP A 66 23.36 -1.24 23.55
N LEU A 67 22.06 -1.42 23.36
CA LEU A 67 21.50 -2.10 22.19
C LEU A 67 21.46 -1.16 20.99
N GLY A 68 21.46 -1.72 19.79
CA GLY A 68 21.57 -0.97 18.53
C GLY A 68 20.36 -0.08 18.23
N THR A 69 19.20 -0.31 18.87
CA THR A 69 17.97 0.43 18.61
C THR A 69 17.24 0.83 19.88
N SER A 70 16.37 1.83 19.79
CA SER A 70 15.44 2.24 20.85
C SER A 70 16.07 2.78 22.15
N GLN A 71 17.37 3.11 22.15
CA GLN A 71 18.09 3.62 23.33
C GLN A 71 17.94 2.71 24.56
N MET A 72 17.84 1.40 24.33
CA MET A 72 17.74 0.39 25.38
C MET A 72 19.12 -0.14 25.75
N THR A 73 19.30 -0.45 27.03
CA THR A 73 20.51 -1.08 27.55
C THR A 73 20.13 -2.42 28.15
N ILE A 74 20.92 -3.45 27.91
CA ILE A 74 20.77 -4.77 28.54
C ILE A 74 21.88 -4.99 29.55
N LEU A 75 21.53 -5.56 30.72
CA LEU A 75 22.51 -6.00 31.70
C LEU A 75 22.82 -7.49 31.44
N PRO A 76 24.08 -7.86 31.12
CA PRO A 76 24.44 -9.27 30.96
C PRO A 76 24.19 -10.07 32.24
N THR A 77 23.51 -11.21 32.13
CA THR A 77 23.25 -12.11 33.27
C THR A 77 24.48 -12.94 33.60
N THR A 78 25.31 -13.23 32.58
CA THR A 78 26.56 -13.98 32.71
C THR A 78 27.63 -13.43 31.76
N THR A 79 28.86 -13.90 31.94
CA THR A 79 29.97 -13.60 31.04
C THR A 79 30.34 -14.83 30.23
N VAL A 80 31.09 -14.66 29.13
CA VAL A 80 31.57 -15.80 28.32
C VAL A 80 32.33 -16.84 29.16
N ASP A 81 33.03 -16.43 30.21
CA ASP A 81 33.86 -17.32 31.03
C ASP A 81 33.05 -18.06 32.13
N GLU A 82 31.92 -17.49 32.54
CA GLU A 82 31.06 -18.00 33.62
C GLU A 82 29.76 -18.63 33.09
N CYS A 83 29.47 -18.49 31.80
CA CYS A 83 28.28 -19.02 31.16
C CYS A 83 28.23 -20.56 31.31
N PRO A 84 27.07 -21.13 31.71
CA PRO A 84 26.90 -22.57 31.69
C PRO A 84 27.01 -23.12 30.26
N GLU A 85 27.11 -24.44 30.14
CA GLU A 85 27.04 -25.07 28.83
C GLU A 85 25.66 -24.86 28.22
N LEU A 86 25.59 -24.13 27.11
CA LEU A 86 24.34 -23.78 26.45
C LEU A 86 23.83 -24.94 25.60
N ASP A 87 22.52 -25.12 25.50
CA ASP A 87 21.88 -26.01 24.54
C ASP A 87 21.58 -25.29 23.22
N ILE A 88 21.21 -24.01 23.32
CA ILE A 88 20.86 -23.15 22.20
C ILE A 88 21.59 -21.82 22.34
N LEU A 89 22.16 -21.31 21.24
CA LEU A 89 22.77 -19.99 21.17
C LEU A 89 22.06 -19.15 20.10
N LEU A 90 21.71 -17.91 20.44
CA LEU A 90 21.16 -16.89 19.55
C LEU A 90 22.18 -15.78 19.34
N VAL A 91 22.44 -15.44 18.07
CA VAL A 91 23.29 -14.31 17.69
C VAL A 91 22.46 -13.27 16.94
N GLY A 92 22.17 -12.17 17.63
CA GLY A 92 21.51 -10.99 17.06
C GLY A 92 22.40 -10.17 16.13
N GLY A 93 21.77 -9.35 15.29
CA GLY A 93 22.43 -8.54 14.29
C GLY A 93 22.72 -7.10 14.74
N PRO A 94 24.00 -6.67 14.80
CA PRO A 94 24.36 -5.27 14.97
C PRO A 94 24.46 -4.55 13.61
N TYR A 95 24.60 -3.22 13.65
CA TYR A 95 25.00 -2.45 12.48
C TYR A 95 26.44 -2.78 12.07
N LEU A 96 26.62 -3.41 10.91
CA LEU A 96 27.90 -3.99 10.47
C LEU A 96 28.99 -2.96 10.13
N GLY A 97 28.65 -1.67 9.96
CA GLY A 97 29.59 -0.65 9.49
C GLY A 97 30.81 -0.43 10.39
N THR A 98 30.63 -0.52 11.71
CA THR A 98 31.69 -0.24 12.71
C THR A 98 31.77 -1.29 13.81
N PHE A 99 31.07 -2.42 13.66
CA PHE A 99 30.96 -3.41 14.71
C PHE A 99 31.97 -4.55 14.52
N ASP A 100 32.85 -4.72 15.50
CA ASP A 100 33.81 -5.83 15.55
C ASP A 100 33.39 -6.86 16.61
N LEU A 101 33.32 -8.13 16.19
CA LEU A 101 33.00 -9.24 17.09
C LEU A 101 34.18 -9.50 18.05
N HIS A 102 33.93 -9.37 19.35
CA HIS A 102 34.96 -9.63 20.36
C HIS A 102 35.47 -11.08 20.29
N PRO A 103 36.79 -11.34 20.41
CA PRO A 103 37.37 -12.69 20.28
C PRO A 103 36.74 -13.75 21.19
N LYS A 104 36.40 -13.39 22.44
CA LYS A 104 35.70 -14.30 23.36
C LYS A 104 34.35 -14.78 22.83
N HIS A 105 33.57 -13.89 22.20
CA HIS A 105 32.30 -14.27 21.58
C HIS A 105 32.53 -15.14 20.34
N ALA A 106 33.54 -14.82 19.52
CA ALA A 106 33.92 -15.64 18.37
C ALA A 106 34.29 -17.07 18.80
N ASP A 107 35.06 -17.23 19.87
CA ASP A 107 35.46 -18.53 20.40
C ASP A 107 34.29 -19.29 21.03
N LEU A 108 33.35 -18.60 21.69
CA LEU A 108 32.11 -19.20 22.17
C LEU A 108 31.29 -19.78 21.01
N ILE A 109 31.08 -19.01 19.93
CA ILE A 109 30.36 -19.45 18.73
C ILE A 109 31.03 -20.71 18.15
N ARG A 110 32.35 -20.69 17.97
CA ARG A 110 33.10 -21.85 17.44
C ARG A 110 32.91 -23.10 18.28
N ARG A 111 33.07 -22.99 19.61
CA ARG A 111 32.91 -24.12 20.52
C ARG A 111 31.48 -24.66 20.54
N HIS A 112 30.48 -23.78 20.55
CA HIS A 112 29.07 -24.15 20.55
C HIS A 112 28.69 -24.92 19.28
N VAL A 113 29.08 -24.41 18.11
CA VAL A 113 28.82 -25.09 16.83
C VAL A 113 29.60 -26.39 16.72
N ALA A 114 30.87 -26.42 17.16
CA ALA A 114 31.68 -27.64 17.15
C ALA A 114 31.13 -28.76 18.05
N ALA A 115 30.41 -28.40 19.12
CA ALA A 115 29.68 -29.34 19.96
C ALA A 115 28.39 -29.88 19.31
N GLY A 116 28.04 -29.44 18.10
CA GLY A 116 26.85 -29.87 17.36
C GLY A 116 25.54 -29.27 17.90
N LYS A 117 25.64 -28.22 18.72
CA LYS A 117 24.49 -27.60 19.39
C LYS A 117 23.79 -26.57 18.52
N LEU A 118 22.53 -26.29 18.82
CA LEU A 118 21.67 -25.47 17.99
C LEU A 118 22.12 -24.00 18.02
N LEU A 119 22.30 -23.41 16.85
CA LEU A 119 22.63 -22.00 16.67
C LEU A 119 21.54 -21.32 15.85
N PHE A 120 20.95 -20.28 16.42
CA PHE A 120 20.09 -19.33 15.73
C PHE A 120 20.87 -18.06 15.41
N THR A 121 20.61 -17.50 14.23
CA THR A 121 21.04 -16.14 13.89
C THR A 121 19.87 -15.35 13.37
N THR A 122 19.86 -14.05 13.69
CA THR A 122 18.82 -13.13 13.25
C THR A 122 19.46 -11.96 12.52
N CYS A 123 18.79 -11.45 11.49
CA CYS A 123 19.24 -10.25 10.78
C CYS A 123 20.70 -10.37 10.30
N THR A 124 21.57 -9.42 10.67
CA THR A 124 23.00 -9.40 10.35
C THR A 124 23.84 -10.31 11.24
N GLY A 125 23.25 -11.00 12.23
CA GLY A 125 23.94 -11.94 13.13
C GLY A 125 24.62 -13.08 12.37
N ALA A 126 24.06 -13.51 11.25
CA ALA A 126 24.68 -14.50 10.35
C ALA A 126 26.05 -14.02 9.81
N SER A 127 26.23 -12.71 9.60
CA SER A 127 27.53 -12.14 9.20
C SER A 127 28.57 -12.24 10.31
N LEU A 128 28.17 -12.03 11.58
CA LEU A 128 29.06 -12.22 12.72
C LEU A 128 29.50 -13.67 12.84
N VAL A 129 28.55 -14.60 12.71
CA VAL A 129 28.85 -16.03 12.73
C VAL A 129 29.75 -16.42 11.54
N ALA A 130 29.49 -15.90 10.33
CA ALA A 130 30.36 -16.09 9.18
C ALA A 130 31.81 -15.64 9.44
N SER A 131 32.00 -14.52 10.16
CA SER A 131 33.34 -14.00 10.50
C SER A 131 34.19 -14.96 11.34
N THR A 132 33.56 -15.93 12.01
CA THR A 132 34.26 -16.94 12.81
C THR A 132 34.74 -18.14 11.99
N GLY A 133 34.30 -18.26 10.74
CA GLY A 133 34.58 -19.37 9.82
C GLY A 133 33.61 -20.55 9.91
N VAL A 134 32.67 -20.56 10.86
CA VAL A 134 31.78 -21.72 11.08
C VAL A 134 30.69 -21.89 10.01
N LEU A 135 30.43 -20.87 9.19
CA LEU A 135 29.50 -20.95 8.05
C LEU A 135 30.19 -21.30 6.74
N ASP A 136 31.53 -21.47 6.72
CA ASP A 136 32.25 -21.84 5.49
C ASP A 136 31.70 -23.16 4.93
N GLY A 137 31.21 -23.13 3.68
CA GLY A 137 30.60 -24.26 2.98
C GLY A 137 29.15 -24.57 3.37
N ARG A 138 28.55 -23.83 4.31
CA ARG A 138 27.17 -24.03 4.78
C ARG A 138 26.19 -23.15 4.00
N MET A 139 24.96 -23.61 3.85
CA MET A 139 23.88 -22.76 3.34
C MET A 139 23.36 -21.84 4.44
N ALA A 140 23.24 -20.55 4.13
CA ALA A 140 22.78 -19.55 5.09
C ALA A 140 22.06 -18.39 4.40
N THR A 141 21.26 -17.66 5.16
CA THR A 141 20.73 -16.36 4.77
C THR A 141 21.07 -15.29 5.80
N VAL A 142 20.86 -14.03 5.44
CA VAL A 142 21.17 -12.84 6.23
C VAL A 142 20.21 -11.75 5.78
N ASN A 143 20.19 -10.61 6.48
CA ASN A 143 19.34 -9.49 6.12
C ASN A 143 19.42 -9.12 4.65
N ASN A 144 18.25 -8.99 4.03
CA ASN A 144 18.09 -8.74 2.61
C ASN A 144 18.78 -7.45 2.17
N ILE A 145 18.82 -6.42 3.03
CA ILE A 145 19.51 -5.16 2.78
C ILE A 145 21.02 -5.40 2.68
N GLU A 146 21.61 -6.08 3.67
CA GLU A 146 23.06 -6.30 3.77
C GLU A 146 23.57 -7.54 3.01
N TYR A 147 22.67 -8.39 2.52
CA TYR A 147 23.00 -9.70 1.92
C TYR A 147 24.10 -9.60 0.88
N GLU A 148 24.02 -8.61 0.02
CA GLU A 148 24.98 -8.42 -1.04
C GLU A 148 26.36 -7.95 -0.59
N TRP A 149 26.41 -7.22 0.52
CA TRP A 149 27.65 -6.82 1.17
C TRP A 149 28.27 -8.02 1.89
N VAL A 150 27.46 -8.76 2.65
CA VAL A 150 27.88 -9.94 3.43
C VAL A 150 28.39 -11.05 2.50
N ARG A 151 27.69 -11.31 1.40
CA ARG A 151 28.08 -12.33 0.41
C ARG A 151 29.46 -12.06 -0.20
N LYS A 152 29.78 -10.79 -0.47
CA LYS A 152 31.12 -10.40 -0.95
C LYS A 152 32.18 -10.52 0.14
N ARG A 153 31.83 -10.19 1.38
CA ARG A 153 32.76 -10.22 2.52
C ARG A 153 33.12 -11.65 2.94
N TRP A 154 32.16 -12.57 2.87
CA TRP A 154 32.29 -13.97 3.29
C TRP A 154 31.89 -14.91 2.15
N PRO A 155 32.71 -15.00 1.08
CA PRO A 155 32.36 -15.71 -0.16
C PRO A 155 32.39 -17.25 -0.02
N LYS A 156 32.93 -17.78 1.08
CA LYS A 156 32.95 -19.22 1.35
C LYS A 156 31.63 -19.76 1.87
N VAL A 157 30.72 -18.90 2.29
CA VAL A 157 29.38 -19.28 2.74
C VAL A 157 28.45 -19.35 1.53
N ASN A 158 27.61 -20.38 1.46
CA ASN A 158 26.63 -20.54 0.39
C ASN A 158 25.38 -19.70 0.72
N TRP A 159 25.49 -18.39 0.51
CA TRP A 159 24.39 -17.45 0.77
C TRP A 159 23.23 -17.65 -0.20
N THR A 160 22.00 -17.63 0.32
CA THR A 160 20.76 -17.70 -0.47
C THR A 160 19.67 -16.75 0.09
N ARG A 161 18.76 -16.31 -0.80
CA ARG A 161 17.53 -15.57 -0.48
C ARG A 161 16.25 -16.33 -0.82
N GLU A 162 16.37 -17.63 -1.12
CA GLU A 162 15.21 -18.45 -1.53
C GLU A 162 14.11 -18.51 -0.47
N LYS A 163 14.50 -18.43 0.81
CA LYS A 163 13.58 -18.49 1.95
C LYS A 163 13.93 -17.42 2.98
N LYS A 164 12.93 -17.07 3.78
CA LYS A 164 13.06 -16.17 4.93
C LYS A 164 14.04 -16.67 5.98
N TRP A 165 14.17 -17.98 6.12
CA TRP A 165 15.23 -18.62 6.91
C TRP A 165 15.74 -19.87 6.23
N ILE A 166 16.97 -20.24 6.59
CA ILE A 166 17.64 -21.44 6.09
C ILE A 166 18.03 -22.32 7.28
N VAL A 167 17.70 -23.60 7.15
CA VAL A 167 18.07 -24.66 8.09
C VAL A 167 19.14 -25.51 7.44
N ASP A 168 20.35 -25.47 7.99
CA ASP A 168 21.47 -26.35 7.61
C ASP A 168 21.94 -27.07 8.89
N GLY A 169 21.41 -28.27 9.11
CA GLY A 169 21.69 -29.07 10.31
C GLY A 169 21.33 -28.35 11.61
N ASN A 170 22.33 -28.16 12.48
CA ASN A 170 22.20 -27.44 13.75
C ASN A 170 22.30 -25.91 13.62
N ILE A 171 22.37 -25.35 12.41
CA ILE A 171 22.48 -23.91 12.19
C ILE A 171 21.24 -23.41 11.45
N TRP A 172 20.57 -22.46 12.07
CA TRP A 172 19.32 -21.85 11.60
C TRP A 172 19.57 -20.36 11.44
N THR A 173 19.43 -19.86 10.22
CA THR A 173 19.73 -18.46 9.89
C THR A 173 18.48 -17.75 9.39
N GLY A 174 18.07 -16.69 10.06
CA GLY A 174 16.91 -15.88 9.69
C GLY A 174 17.33 -14.59 9.00
N SER A 175 16.71 -14.29 7.86
CA SER A 175 17.05 -13.12 7.04
C SER A 175 16.74 -11.82 7.77
N GLY A 176 15.55 -11.62 8.34
CA GLY A 176 15.19 -10.41 9.09
C GLY A 176 14.89 -10.67 10.57
N ALA A 177 14.79 -9.61 11.37
CA ALA A 177 14.46 -9.69 12.80
C ALA A 177 13.16 -10.47 13.06
N ILE A 178 12.06 -10.07 12.42
CA ILE A 178 10.75 -10.72 12.57
C ILE A 178 10.75 -12.10 11.89
N ALA A 179 11.42 -12.23 10.74
CA ALA A 179 11.57 -13.53 10.06
C ALA A 179 12.32 -14.57 10.91
N ALA A 180 13.21 -14.13 11.80
CA ALA A 180 13.86 -15.03 12.74
C ALA A 180 12.95 -15.41 13.93
N THR A 181 11.99 -14.56 14.29
CA THR A 181 10.94 -14.93 15.25
C THR A 181 10.02 -15.99 14.64
N ASP A 182 9.63 -15.83 13.37
CA ASP A 182 8.92 -16.85 12.59
C ASP A 182 9.69 -18.19 12.53
N MET A 183 11.00 -18.12 12.28
CA MET A 183 11.89 -19.28 12.27
C MET A 183 11.88 -20.02 13.62
N VAL A 184 11.91 -19.30 14.74
CA VAL A 184 11.86 -19.89 16.08
C VAL A 184 10.47 -20.44 16.40
N ALA A 185 9.40 -19.82 15.91
CA ALA A 185 8.05 -20.37 15.97
C ALA A 185 7.97 -21.73 15.26
N HIS A 186 8.52 -21.82 14.05
CA HIS A 186 8.59 -23.07 13.30
C HIS A 186 9.41 -24.13 14.04
N TRP A 187 10.56 -23.75 14.63
CA TRP A 187 11.33 -24.67 15.46
C TRP A 187 10.53 -25.17 16.68
N LEU A 188 9.79 -24.30 17.35
CA LEU A 188 8.95 -24.66 18.49
C LEU A 188 7.87 -25.68 18.08
N GLN A 189 7.21 -25.45 16.94
CA GLN A 189 6.23 -26.38 16.39
C GLN A 189 6.83 -27.75 16.10
N GLU A 190 7.97 -27.83 15.41
CA GLU A 190 8.62 -29.09 15.04
C GLU A 190 9.04 -29.91 16.27
N ASN A 191 9.40 -29.25 17.38
CA ASN A 191 9.94 -29.92 18.57
C ASN A 191 8.89 -30.22 19.65
N TYR A 192 7.84 -29.40 19.76
CA TYR A 192 6.87 -29.48 20.87
C TYR A 192 5.41 -29.62 20.42
N GLY A 193 5.13 -29.35 19.14
CA GLY A 193 3.81 -29.44 18.53
C GLY A 193 3.17 -28.08 18.26
N LEU A 194 2.27 -28.06 17.29
CA LEU A 194 1.54 -26.86 16.86
C LEU A 194 0.65 -26.28 17.98
N ASP A 195 0.10 -27.13 18.84
CA ASP A 195 -0.72 -26.73 19.98
C ASP A 195 0.05 -25.94 21.04
N VAL A 196 1.28 -26.35 21.35
CA VAL A 196 2.19 -25.57 22.23
C VAL A 196 2.51 -24.22 21.60
N LEU A 197 2.80 -24.19 20.29
CA LEU A 197 3.03 -22.93 19.57
C LEU A 197 1.81 -22.01 19.62
N ILE A 198 0.61 -22.53 19.37
CA ILE A 198 -0.63 -21.74 19.38
C ILE A 198 -0.83 -21.08 20.74
N GLN A 199 -0.64 -21.82 21.85
CA GLN A 199 -0.78 -21.24 23.19
C GLN A 199 0.28 -20.17 23.47
N ALA A 200 1.54 -20.41 23.07
CA ALA A 200 2.61 -19.43 23.22
C ALA A 200 2.31 -18.15 22.44
N ALA A 201 1.94 -18.29 21.17
CA ALA A 201 1.71 -17.18 20.25
C ALA A 201 0.46 -16.36 20.62
N ALA A 202 -0.57 -17.01 21.16
CA ALA A 202 -1.80 -16.34 21.63
C ALA A 202 -1.52 -15.33 22.74
N THR A 203 -0.57 -15.60 23.65
CA THR A 203 -0.20 -14.64 24.71
C THR A 203 0.42 -13.35 24.19
N LEU A 204 0.96 -13.39 22.96
CA LEU A 204 1.65 -12.29 22.30
C LEU A 204 0.82 -11.68 21.16
N ASP A 205 -0.40 -12.16 20.94
CA ASP A 205 -1.23 -11.84 19.77
C ASP A 205 -0.42 -11.97 18.45
N TYR A 206 0.34 -13.07 18.37
CA TYR A 206 1.35 -13.26 17.32
C TYR A 206 0.95 -14.34 16.31
N GLU A 207 1.02 -14.01 15.03
CA GLU A 207 0.72 -14.90 13.91
C GLU A 207 2.01 -15.20 13.10
N PRO A 208 2.71 -16.31 13.39
CA PRO A 208 3.98 -16.59 12.73
C PRO A 208 3.79 -17.02 11.27
N ARG A 209 4.71 -16.62 10.41
CA ARG A 209 4.74 -16.93 8.97
C ARG A 209 5.62 -18.14 8.69
N ASP A 210 5.42 -18.79 7.55
CA ASP A 210 6.29 -19.85 7.07
C ASP A 210 7.59 -19.30 6.41
N ALA A 211 8.43 -20.25 5.98
CA ALA A 211 9.74 -19.95 5.40
C ALA A 211 9.65 -19.26 4.03
N ASP A 212 8.54 -19.39 3.33
CA ASP A 212 8.35 -18.89 1.97
C ASP A 212 7.78 -17.45 1.98
N GLY A 213 7.04 -17.08 3.02
CA GLY A 213 6.67 -15.70 3.28
C GLY A 213 5.25 -15.29 2.91
N LEU A 214 5.08 -13.99 2.64
CA LEU A 214 3.84 -13.18 2.70
C LEU A 214 2.55 -13.96 2.34
N PHE A 215 1.93 -14.56 3.37
CA PHE A 215 0.61 -15.26 3.40
C PHE A 215 0.57 -16.80 3.48
N ASN A 216 1.63 -17.46 3.94
CA ASN A 216 1.48 -18.75 4.64
C ASN A 216 1.70 -18.54 6.15
N VAL A 217 0.65 -18.13 6.85
CA VAL A 217 0.64 -17.94 8.31
C VAL A 217 0.29 -19.26 8.99
N PHE A 218 0.96 -19.62 10.08
CA PHE A 218 0.53 -20.73 10.93
C PHE A 218 -0.81 -20.34 11.59
N PRO A 219 -1.89 -21.10 11.40
CA PRO A 219 -3.21 -20.68 11.86
C PRO A 219 -3.22 -20.49 13.38
N GLN A 220 -3.60 -19.29 13.84
CA GLN A 220 -4.10 -19.12 15.19
C GLN A 220 -5.50 -19.75 15.24
N SER A 221 -5.67 -20.74 16.10
CA SER A 221 -7.00 -21.32 16.30
C SER A 221 -7.77 -20.47 17.31
N THR A 222 -8.47 -19.45 16.82
CA THR A 222 -9.52 -18.80 17.58
C THR A 222 -10.72 -18.65 16.66
N ASP A 223 -11.78 -19.42 16.92
CA ASP A 223 -13.08 -19.08 16.36
C ASP A 223 -13.61 -17.80 17.03
N VAL A 224 -14.67 -17.22 16.45
CA VAL A 224 -15.36 -16.01 16.97
C VAL A 224 -15.96 -16.23 18.39
N ALA A 225 -15.81 -17.44 18.95
CA ALA A 225 -16.24 -17.85 20.28
C ALA A 225 -15.07 -18.12 21.26
N GLY A 226 -13.81 -17.90 20.86
CA GLY A 226 -12.63 -18.02 21.71
C GLY A 226 -12.18 -19.46 22.02
N GLN A 227 -12.53 -20.45 21.19
CA GLN A 227 -12.09 -21.84 21.36
C GLN A 227 -10.91 -22.20 20.45
N PHE A 228 -9.87 -22.77 21.06
CA PHE A 228 -8.65 -23.23 20.39
C PHE A 228 -8.79 -24.66 19.86
N SER A 229 -8.59 -24.87 18.56
CA SER A 229 -8.55 -26.20 17.92
C SER A 229 -7.39 -26.36 16.94
N ALA A 230 -6.52 -27.34 17.21
CA ALA A 230 -5.38 -27.69 16.36
C ALA A 230 -5.75 -28.51 15.10
N SER A 231 -7.04 -28.86 14.89
CA SER A 231 -7.47 -29.83 13.87
C SER A 231 -7.48 -29.32 12.43
N ASP A 232 -7.38 -28.01 12.21
CA ASP A 232 -7.70 -27.40 10.91
C ASP A 232 -6.47 -27.13 10.02
N TYR A 233 -5.28 -27.54 10.46
CA TYR A 233 -4.06 -27.42 9.66
C TYR A 233 -3.98 -28.49 8.55
N ARG A 234 -4.09 -28.06 7.29
CA ARG A 234 -3.68 -28.86 6.11
C ARG A 234 -2.61 -28.11 5.30
N PRO A 235 -1.40 -28.67 5.10
CA PRO A 235 -0.40 -28.04 4.26
C PRO A 235 -0.85 -28.11 2.79
N ARG A 236 -1.02 -26.96 2.13
CA ARG A 236 -1.18 -26.91 0.67
C ARG A 236 0.14 -27.31 0.02
N GLN A 237 0.20 -28.49 -0.61
CA GLN A 237 1.36 -28.92 -1.40
C GLN A 237 1.47 -28.05 -2.66
N LYS A 238 2.59 -27.31 -2.80
CA LYS A 238 2.97 -26.65 -4.06
C LYS A 238 3.31 -27.70 -5.11
N THR A 239 2.47 -27.84 -6.13
CA THR A 239 2.86 -28.46 -7.41
C THR A 239 3.64 -27.43 -8.24
N ILE A 240 4.94 -27.64 -8.39
CA ILE A 240 5.80 -26.91 -9.33
C ILE A 240 5.67 -27.59 -10.70
N PRO A 241 5.34 -26.88 -11.81
CA PRO A 241 5.39 -27.48 -13.14
C PRO A 241 6.85 -27.71 -13.56
N PRO A 242 7.17 -28.83 -14.21
CA PRO A 242 8.52 -29.11 -14.69
C PRO A 242 8.73 -28.34 -16.00
N ASN A 243 9.38 -27.17 -15.96
CA ASN A 243 10.25 -26.65 -17.03
C ASN A 243 10.75 -25.23 -16.69
N ILE A 244 11.90 -25.13 -16.02
CA ILE A 244 12.74 -23.94 -16.06
C ILE A 244 14.14 -24.40 -16.44
N LYS A 245 14.50 -24.21 -17.71
CA LYS A 245 15.90 -24.12 -18.14
C LYS A 245 16.20 -22.65 -18.38
N HIS A 246 17.37 -22.21 -17.92
CA HIS A 246 17.97 -20.86 -18.02
C HIS A 246 17.79 -19.96 -16.79
N ILE A 247 18.64 -20.20 -15.78
CA ILE A 247 19.00 -19.24 -14.71
C ILE A 247 20.48 -18.84 -14.92
N ASP A 248 20.81 -18.17 -16.02
CA ASP A 248 22.18 -17.68 -16.24
C ASP A 248 22.25 -16.19 -16.67
N GLU A 249 21.13 -15.49 -16.91
CA GLU A 249 21.18 -14.13 -17.49
C GLU A 249 20.96 -12.95 -16.52
N LEU A 250 20.69 -13.18 -15.23
CA LEU A 250 20.44 -12.10 -14.25
C LEU A 250 21.69 -11.57 -13.53
N ALA A 251 22.91 -11.99 -13.90
CA ALA A 251 24.12 -11.65 -13.15
C ALA A 251 24.78 -10.28 -13.50
N HIS A 252 24.26 -9.52 -14.47
CA HIS A 252 24.96 -8.34 -14.99
C HIS A 252 24.09 -7.07 -15.06
N GLN A 253 23.79 -6.44 -13.91
CA GLN A 253 23.44 -5.01 -13.87
C GLN A 253 24.04 -4.29 -12.63
N PRO A 254 24.41 -3.01 -12.74
CA PRO A 254 25.21 -2.29 -11.74
C PRO A 254 24.35 -1.79 -10.57
N ARG A 255 24.90 -1.87 -9.36
CA ARG A 255 24.23 -1.47 -8.11
C ARG A 255 24.44 0.02 -7.84
N PHE A 256 23.36 0.76 -7.67
CA PHE A 256 23.38 2.10 -7.09
C PHE A 256 23.30 2.04 -5.55
N GLN A 257 24.12 2.87 -4.93
CA GLN A 257 24.37 2.99 -3.49
C GLN A 257 23.51 4.16 -2.97
N ILE A 258 22.75 3.95 -1.90
CA ILE A 258 21.89 4.98 -1.28
C ILE A 258 22.66 5.60 -0.12
N ASP A 259 22.97 6.90 -0.21
CA ASP A 259 23.57 7.69 0.87
C ASP A 259 22.48 8.21 1.83
N PHE A 260 22.68 7.96 3.13
CA PHE A 260 21.83 8.46 4.22
C PHE A 260 22.19 9.92 4.55
N LEU A 261 21.20 10.82 4.51
CA LEU A 261 21.32 12.19 5.01
C LEU A 261 21.22 12.23 6.54
N TYR A 262 22.34 12.44 7.21
CA TYR A 262 22.42 12.97 8.57
C TYR A 262 22.94 14.42 8.50
N ALA A 263 22.16 15.37 9.01
CA ALA A 263 22.61 16.75 9.19
C ALA A 263 22.88 17.02 10.67
N PRO A 264 24.05 17.60 11.03
CA PRO A 264 24.17 18.40 12.24
C PRO A 264 24.42 19.87 11.91
N ALA A 265 23.99 20.73 12.82
CA ALA A 265 24.01 22.17 12.70
C ALA A 265 25.42 22.81 12.75
N SER A 266 25.52 23.94 12.04
CA SER A 266 26.17 25.20 12.44
C SER A 266 27.41 25.69 11.69
N LYS A 267 27.33 27.01 11.42
CA LYS A 267 28.35 28.04 11.11
C LYS A 267 28.93 28.07 9.69
N GLY A 268 28.73 29.23 9.07
CA GLY A 268 28.98 29.45 7.66
C GLY A 268 30.39 29.85 7.30
N THR A 269 30.63 29.87 6.00
CA THR A 269 31.46 30.84 5.28
C THR A 269 31.24 30.61 3.79
N SER A 270 31.05 31.70 3.05
CA SER A 270 31.11 31.77 1.59
C SER A 270 32.41 31.17 1.08
N HIS A 271 32.38 30.32 0.04
CA HIS A 271 33.32 30.39 -1.09
C HIS A 271 32.92 29.45 -2.24
N HIS A 272 33.24 29.93 -3.45
CA HIS A 272 33.02 29.36 -4.78
C HIS A 272 33.36 27.88 -4.95
N LEU A 273 32.45 27.14 -5.61
CA LEU A 273 32.71 25.81 -6.17
C LEU A 273 32.89 25.92 -7.69
N THR A 274 34.12 25.65 -8.12
CA THR A 274 34.50 25.39 -9.51
C THR A 274 34.12 23.96 -9.86
N ALA A 275 33.38 23.78 -10.95
CA ALA A 275 32.92 22.49 -11.44
C ALA A 275 34.10 21.58 -11.86
N LEU A 276 34.14 20.36 -11.31
CA LEU A 276 34.90 19.24 -11.84
C LEU A 276 33.92 18.15 -12.25
N SER A 277 33.77 18.03 -13.56
CA SER A 277 33.04 17.00 -14.29
C SER A 277 33.55 15.60 -13.92
N LEU A 278 32.73 14.84 -13.20
CA LEU A 278 32.74 13.38 -13.19
C LEU A 278 31.45 12.95 -13.88
N GLY A 279 31.57 12.16 -14.94
CA GLY A 279 30.48 11.75 -15.81
C GLY A 279 29.39 10.98 -15.06
N ALA A 280 28.40 11.70 -14.57
CA ALA A 280 27.05 11.20 -14.45
C ALA A 280 26.41 11.33 -15.84
N HIS A 281 25.91 10.23 -16.39
CA HIS A 281 24.87 10.35 -17.40
C HIS A 281 23.72 11.11 -16.74
N PRO A 282 23.28 12.26 -17.30
CA PRO A 282 22.08 12.91 -16.80
C PRO A 282 20.93 11.93 -17.00
N ILE A 283 20.27 11.53 -15.91
CA ILE A 283 18.93 10.94 -16.03
C ILE A 283 18.09 12.07 -16.63
N SER A 284 17.75 11.92 -17.91
CA SER A 284 16.83 12.81 -18.60
C SER A 284 15.54 12.84 -17.80
N HIS A 285 15.05 14.03 -17.45
CA HIS A 285 13.71 14.30 -16.91
C HIS A 285 12.62 14.05 -17.98
N LYS A 286 12.72 12.93 -18.71
CA LYS A 286 11.66 12.43 -19.57
C LYS A 286 10.85 11.40 -18.77
N ASP A 287 9.67 11.86 -18.36
CA ASP A 287 8.42 11.12 -18.27
C ASP A 287 8.33 10.02 -17.18
N MET A 288 8.06 10.44 -15.94
CA MET A 288 7.45 9.56 -14.94
C MET A 288 5.92 9.55 -15.18
N PRO A 289 5.31 8.43 -15.59
CA PRO A 289 3.88 8.39 -15.91
C PRO A 289 3.02 8.45 -14.64
N PHE A 290 1.84 9.03 -14.76
CA PHE A 290 0.89 9.20 -13.66
C PHE A 290 -0.38 8.40 -13.95
N ALA A 291 -0.97 7.83 -12.90
CA ALA A 291 -2.25 7.15 -13.06
C ALA A 291 -3.17 7.29 -11.86
N GLN A 292 -4.48 7.34 -12.17
CA GLN A 292 -5.55 7.26 -11.19
C GLN A 292 -6.11 5.85 -11.17
N LEU A 293 -6.27 5.34 -9.96
CA LEU A 293 -6.94 4.09 -9.71
C LEU A 293 -8.34 4.35 -9.17
N VAL A 294 -9.37 4.12 -9.98
CA VAL A 294 -10.74 4.49 -9.65
C VAL A 294 -11.47 3.30 -9.04
N ILE A 295 -11.62 3.30 -7.72
CA ILE A 295 -12.29 2.24 -6.95
C ILE A 295 -13.55 2.76 -6.28
N GLY A 296 -14.37 1.84 -5.77
CA GLY A 296 -15.58 2.18 -5.02
C GLY A 296 -16.70 1.18 -5.23
N PRO A 297 -17.69 1.14 -4.32
CA PRO A 297 -18.81 0.21 -4.40
C PRO A 297 -19.57 0.24 -5.74
N PRO A 298 -20.41 -0.78 -6.01
CA PRO A 298 -21.28 -0.75 -7.17
C PRO A 298 -22.19 0.49 -7.11
N GLY A 299 -22.37 1.16 -8.25
CA GLY A 299 -23.21 2.36 -8.33
C GLY A 299 -22.52 3.68 -7.94
N ALA A 300 -21.29 3.67 -7.40
CA ALA A 300 -20.57 4.88 -7.01
C ALA A 300 -20.16 5.81 -8.18
N GLY A 301 -20.27 5.35 -9.44
CA GLY A 301 -20.03 6.16 -10.63
C GLY A 301 -18.62 6.07 -11.23
N LYS A 302 -17.89 4.97 -11.03
CA LYS A 302 -16.51 4.77 -11.52
C LYS A 302 -16.35 5.01 -13.02
N SER A 303 -17.09 4.30 -13.88
CA SER A 303 -17.03 4.48 -15.33
C SER A 303 -17.50 5.88 -15.78
N THR A 304 -18.46 6.47 -15.08
CA THR A 304 -18.92 7.85 -15.32
C THR A 304 -17.83 8.86 -15.00
N TYR A 305 -17.12 8.68 -13.88
CA TYR A 305 -15.95 9.46 -13.50
C TYR A 305 -14.83 9.33 -14.53
N CYS A 306 -14.47 8.11 -14.93
CA CYS A 306 -13.43 7.88 -15.93
C CYS A 306 -13.75 8.59 -17.25
N ASN A 307 -15.00 8.52 -17.72
CA ASN A 307 -15.44 9.22 -18.92
C ASN A 307 -15.38 10.75 -18.75
N GLY A 308 -15.94 11.27 -17.66
CA GLY A 308 -15.94 12.71 -17.39
C GLY A 308 -14.54 13.28 -17.24
N MET A 309 -13.66 12.59 -16.51
CA MET A 309 -12.26 12.99 -16.32
C MET A 309 -11.49 12.93 -17.63
N HIS A 310 -11.69 11.90 -18.46
CA HIS A 310 -11.09 11.82 -19.78
C HIS A 310 -11.50 12.99 -20.70
N GLN A 311 -12.80 13.30 -20.75
CA GLN A 311 -13.29 14.45 -21.52
C GLN A 311 -12.74 15.78 -20.99
N PHE A 312 -12.72 15.95 -19.67
CA PHE A 312 -12.23 17.16 -19.01
C PHE A 312 -10.73 17.37 -19.26
N MET A 313 -9.92 16.34 -19.04
CA MET A 313 -8.46 16.37 -19.30
C MET A 313 -8.18 16.66 -20.78
N GLY A 314 -8.90 16.01 -21.70
CA GLY A 314 -8.80 16.29 -23.13
C GLY A 314 -9.14 17.75 -23.48
N ALA A 315 -10.20 18.32 -22.89
CA ALA A 315 -10.61 19.70 -23.12
C ALA A 315 -9.57 20.74 -22.63
N ILE A 316 -8.81 20.43 -21.57
CA ILE A 316 -7.72 21.29 -21.08
C ILE A 316 -6.36 20.97 -21.73
N GLY A 317 -6.33 20.11 -22.74
CA GLY A 317 -5.13 19.77 -23.52
C GLY A 317 -4.19 18.77 -22.85
N ARG A 318 -4.68 18.00 -21.88
CA ARG A 318 -3.94 16.90 -21.25
C ARG A 318 -4.32 15.58 -21.90
N LYS A 319 -3.34 14.86 -22.44
CA LYS A 319 -3.57 13.51 -22.96
C LYS A 319 -3.82 12.54 -21.82
N CYS A 320 -4.84 11.70 -21.99
CA CYS A 320 -5.13 10.63 -21.05
C CYS A 320 -5.74 9.44 -21.79
N SER A 321 -5.43 8.25 -21.27
CA SER A 321 -5.92 6.97 -21.78
C SER A 321 -6.64 6.22 -20.67
N ILE A 322 -7.77 5.57 -20.98
CA ILE A 322 -8.52 4.76 -20.01
C ILE A 322 -8.21 3.29 -20.22
N VAL A 323 -7.88 2.60 -19.12
CA VAL A 323 -7.70 1.16 -19.06
C VAL A 323 -8.85 0.55 -18.28
N ASN A 324 -9.66 -0.28 -18.92
CA ASN A 324 -10.73 -1.01 -18.26
C ASN A 324 -10.18 -2.29 -17.63
N ILE A 325 -10.24 -2.37 -16.29
CA ILE A 325 -9.94 -3.60 -15.56
C ILE A 325 -11.19 -4.21 -14.92
N ASP A 326 -12.39 -3.71 -15.25
CA ASP A 326 -13.66 -4.32 -14.86
C ASP A 326 -14.15 -5.30 -15.95
N PRO A 327 -14.05 -6.63 -15.73
CA PRO A 327 -14.50 -7.63 -16.68
C PRO A 327 -16.03 -7.66 -16.83
N ALA A 328 -16.78 -7.08 -15.88
CA ALA A 328 -18.24 -6.97 -15.94
C ALA A 328 -18.72 -5.74 -16.74
N ASN A 329 -17.81 -4.83 -17.11
CA ASN A 329 -18.14 -3.64 -17.87
C ASN A 329 -18.10 -3.93 -19.38
N ASP A 330 -19.23 -4.41 -19.91
CA ASP A 330 -19.29 -4.87 -21.30
C ASP A 330 -19.44 -3.76 -22.35
N LYS A 331 -19.84 -2.57 -21.90
CA LYS A 331 -20.16 -1.39 -22.72
C LYS A 331 -19.59 -0.14 -22.08
N THR A 332 -18.35 0.15 -22.42
CA THR A 332 -17.69 1.38 -22.00
C THR A 332 -18.32 2.59 -22.72
N SER A 333 -18.47 3.70 -22.00
CA SER A 333 -19.00 4.98 -22.54
C SER A 333 -17.89 5.92 -23.04
N TYR A 334 -16.66 5.40 -23.12
CA TYR A 334 -15.42 6.11 -23.34
C TYR A 334 -14.51 5.33 -24.28
N PRO A 335 -13.52 5.97 -24.93
CA PRO A 335 -12.52 5.25 -25.70
C PRO A 335 -11.63 4.43 -24.76
N CYS A 336 -11.74 3.10 -24.84
CA CYS A 336 -10.95 2.17 -24.05
C CYS A 336 -9.63 1.89 -24.78
N ALA A 337 -8.50 2.17 -24.10
CA ALA A 337 -7.17 1.94 -24.66
C ALA A 337 -6.71 0.48 -24.45
N LEU A 338 -7.03 -0.10 -23.29
CA LEU A 338 -6.82 -1.51 -22.96
C LEU A 338 -8.03 -2.02 -22.20
N ASP A 339 -8.54 -3.19 -22.58
CA ASP A 339 -9.69 -3.82 -21.94
C ASP A 339 -9.32 -5.21 -21.42
N VAL A 340 -9.46 -5.45 -20.12
CA VAL A 340 -9.21 -6.76 -19.51
C VAL A 340 -10.02 -7.87 -20.15
N ARG A 341 -11.14 -7.54 -20.80
CA ARG A 341 -11.98 -8.49 -21.53
C ARG A 341 -11.30 -9.09 -22.76
N ASP A 342 -10.25 -8.46 -23.28
CA ASP A 342 -9.40 -9.05 -24.33
C ASP A 342 -8.50 -10.18 -23.79
N LEU A 343 -8.28 -10.22 -22.48
CA LEU A 343 -7.57 -11.28 -21.77
C LEU A 343 -8.53 -12.34 -21.23
N VAL A 344 -9.58 -11.92 -20.53
CA VAL A 344 -10.54 -12.81 -19.88
C VAL A 344 -11.92 -12.16 -19.74
N THR A 345 -12.99 -12.87 -20.10
CA THR A 345 -14.37 -12.38 -19.93
C THR A 345 -15.08 -13.01 -18.73
N LEU A 346 -16.00 -12.26 -18.13
CA LEU A 346 -16.76 -12.76 -16.98
C LEU A 346 -17.67 -13.93 -17.35
N GLU A 347 -18.25 -13.90 -18.55
CA GLU A 347 -19.12 -14.95 -19.05
C GLU A 347 -18.39 -16.30 -19.19
N GLU A 348 -17.18 -16.29 -19.76
CA GLU A 348 -16.35 -17.48 -19.92
C GLU A 348 -16.01 -18.11 -18.55
N ILE A 349 -15.58 -17.30 -17.58
CA ILE A 349 -15.27 -17.79 -16.22
C ILE A 349 -16.50 -18.40 -15.54
N MET A 350 -17.65 -17.74 -15.65
CA MET A 350 -18.88 -18.23 -15.01
C MET A 350 -19.34 -19.56 -15.63
N GLU A 351 -19.16 -19.75 -16.94
CA GLU A 351 -19.50 -20.99 -17.64
C GLU A 351 -18.52 -22.14 -17.35
N GLU A 352 -17.21 -21.86 -17.35
CA GLU A 352 -16.17 -22.89 -17.20
C GLU A 352 -15.96 -23.33 -15.75
N ASP A 353 -15.98 -22.39 -14.80
CA ASP A 353 -15.65 -22.65 -13.38
C ASP A 353 -16.87 -22.73 -12.46
N ALA A 354 -18.09 -22.62 -13.02
CA ALA A 354 -19.36 -22.63 -12.28
C ALA A 354 -19.42 -21.59 -11.13
N LEU A 355 -18.77 -20.44 -11.34
CA LEU A 355 -18.73 -19.33 -10.38
C LEU A 355 -19.93 -18.39 -10.55
N GLY A 356 -20.34 -17.74 -9.47
CA GLY A 356 -21.27 -16.60 -9.53
C GLY A 356 -20.57 -15.30 -9.93
N PRO A 357 -21.31 -14.22 -10.27
CA PRO A 357 -20.74 -12.97 -10.80
C PRO A 357 -19.61 -12.37 -9.94
N ASN A 358 -19.76 -12.34 -8.61
CA ASN A 358 -18.71 -11.81 -7.73
C ASN A 358 -17.46 -12.69 -7.73
N GLY A 359 -17.64 -14.02 -7.71
CA GLY A 359 -16.53 -14.97 -7.78
C GLY A 359 -15.81 -14.92 -9.13
N GLY A 360 -16.56 -14.73 -10.22
CA GLY A 360 -15.99 -14.56 -11.55
C GLY A 360 -15.14 -13.30 -11.69
N VAL A 361 -15.57 -12.16 -11.11
CA VAL A 361 -14.74 -10.94 -11.13
C VAL A 361 -13.47 -11.09 -10.30
N LEU A 362 -13.55 -11.74 -9.14
CA LEU A 362 -12.37 -12.06 -8.32
C LEU A 362 -11.37 -12.91 -9.12
N TYR A 363 -11.86 -13.99 -9.74
CA TYR A 363 -11.06 -14.88 -10.57
C TYR A 363 -10.44 -14.16 -11.78
N ALA A 364 -11.20 -13.28 -12.45
CA ALA A 364 -10.69 -12.48 -13.56
C ALA A 364 -9.52 -11.58 -13.15
N LEU A 365 -9.56 -10.99 -11.95
CA LEU A 365 -8.42 -10.20 -11.44
C LEU A 365 -7.25 -11.07 -11.01
N GLU A 366 -7.47 -12.28 -10.50
CA GLU A 366 -6.40 -13.25 -10.27
C GLU A 366 -5.73 -13.64 -11.61
N GLU A 367 -6.52 -13.83 -12.66
CA GLU A 367 -6.00 -14.15 -14.00
C GLU A 367 -5.21 -12.98 -14.59
N LEU A 368 -5.70 -11.74 -14.44
CA LEU A 368 -4.94 -10.53 -14.80
C LEU A 368 -3.64 -10.40 -14.01
N GLU A 369 -3.66 -10.71 -12.71
CA GLU A 369 -2.46 -10.71 -11.86
C GLU A 369 -1.43 -11.75 -12.33
N ASN A 370 -1.88 -12.97 -12.65
CA ASN A 370 -1.04 -14.05 -13.16
C ASN A 370 -0.46 -13.74 -14.56
N ASN A 371 -1.22 -13.01 -15.38
CA ASN A 371 -0.84 -12.62 -16.74
C ASN A 371 -0.44 -11.13 -16.83
N PHE A 372 0.19 -10.60 -15.78
CA PHE A 372 0.52 -9.16 -15.69
C PHE A 372 1.35 -8.63 -16.87
N GLU A 373 2.12 -9.49 -17.55
CA GLU A 373 2.90 -9.06 -18.72
C GLU A 373 2.01 -8.50 -19.85
N TRP A 374 0.78 -8.99 -20.02
CA TRP A 374 -0.20 -8.43 -20.97
C TRP A 374 -0.49 -6.96 -20.65
N LEU A 375 -0.79 -6.66 -19.38
CA LEU A 375 -1.10 -5.30 -18.94
C LEU A 375 0.14 -4.40 -19.06
N LYS A 376 1.31 -4.92 -18.67
CA LYS A 376 2.58 -4.20 -18.78
C LYS A 376 2.94 -3.85 -20.22
N ASP A 377 2.71 -4.75 -21.17
CA ASP A 377 2.99 -4.49 -22.58
C ASP A 377 1.99 -3.49 -23.17
N GLY A 378 0.71 -3.64 -22.85
CA GLY A 378 -0.31 -2.65 -23.24
C GLY A 378 0.01 -1.26 -22.69
N LEU A 379 0.43 -1.14 -21.43
CA LEU A 379 0.78 0.14 -20.81
C LEU A 379 1.98 0.83 -21.50
N LYS A 380 2.93 0.07 -22.06
CA LYS A 380 4.06 0.65 -22.80
C LYS A 380 3.61 1.32 -24.11
N GLU A 381 2.53 0.85 -24.71
CA GLU A 381 1.98 1.42 -25.96
C GLU A 381 1.30 2.78 -25.73
N LEU A 382 0.97 3.11 -24.47
CA LEU A 382 0.35 4.38 -24.10
C LEU A 382 1.35 5.54 -23.95
N GLU A 383 2.65 5.28 -24.14
CA GLU A 383 3.73 6.29 -24.06
C GLU A 383 3.66 7.13 -22.76
N ASP A 384 3.52 8.46 -22.89
CA ASP A 384 3.53 9.44 -21.80
C ASP A 384 2.11 9.86 -21.35
N ASP A 385 1.08 9.12 -21.77
CA ASP A 385 -0.32 9.44 -21.44
C ASP A 385 -0.59 9.29 -19.94
N TYR A 386 -1.45 10.17 -19.42
CA TYR A 386 -2.02 9.99 -18.09
C TYR A 386 -3.01 8.82 -18.10
N VAL A 387 -2.87 7.85 -17.18
CA VAL A 387 -3.70 6.64 -17.22
C VAL A 387 -4.84 6.69 -16.20
N LEU A 388 -6.05 6.36 -16.62
CA LEU A 388 -7.22 6.19 -15.74
C LEU A 388 -7.59 4.70 -15.73
N PHE A 389 -7.52 4.04 -14.57
CA PHE A 389 -7.93 2.64 -14.41
C PHE A 389 -9.37 2.57 -13.89
N ASP A 390 -10.31 2.08 -14.73
CA ASP A 390 -11.69 1.80 -14.31
C ASP A 390 -11.76 0.42 -13.65
N CYS A 391 -12.01 0.37 -12.34
CA CYS A 391 -11.95 -0.86 -11.54
C CYS A 391 -13.32 -1.53 -11.36
N PRO A 392 -13.35 -2.86 -11.11
CA PRO A 392 -14.57 -3.52 -10.72
C PRO A 392 -15.15 -2.97 -9.41
N GLY A 393 -16.47 -3.05 -9.28
CA GLY A 393 -17.22 -2.48 -8.15
C GLY A 393 -17.27 -3.34 -6.87
N GLN A 394 -16.75 -4.56 -6.90
CA GLN A 394 -16.80 -5.52 -5.80
C GLN A 394 -15.92 -5.03 -4.64
N VAL A 395 -16.54 -4.76 -3.49
CA VAL A 395 -15.87 -4.19 -2.33
C VAL A 395 -14.79 -5.11 -1.77
N GLU A 396 -14.92 -6.41 -1.99
CA GLU A 396 -13.98 -7.44 -1.58
C GLU A 396 -12.58 -7.20 -2.17
N LEU A 397 -12.50 -6.66 -3.40
CA LEU A 397 -11.26 -6.42 -4.14
C LEU A 397 -10.34 -5.39 -3.49
N PHE A 398 -10.91 -4.41 -2.81
CA PHE A 398 -10.18 -3.33 -2.16
C PHE A 398 -10.35 -3.30 -0.64
N THR A 399 -10.95 -4.34 -0.05
CA THR A 399 -11.05 -4.50 1.41
C THR A 399 -10.27 -5.67 1.95
N HIS A 400 -10.19 -6.81 1.26
CA HIS A 400 -9.48 -7.98 1.78
C HIS A 400 -8.84 -8.87 0.73
N HIS A 401 -9.32 -8.86 -0.51
CA HIS A 401 -8.63 -9.53 -1.60
C HIS A 401 -7.34 -8.80 -1.97
N SER A 402 -6.29 -9.55 -2.32
CA SER A 402 -4.96 -8.95 -2.57
C SER A 402 -4.68 -8.65 -4.03
N SER A 403 -5.40 -9.24 -4.99
CA SER A 403 -5.05 -9.14 -6.42
C SER A 403 -5.04 -7.72 -6.96
N LEU A 404 -6.06 -6.91 -6.65
CA LEU A 404 -6.09 -5.51 -7.08
C LEU A 404 -4.86 -4.75 -6.56
N ARG A 405 -4.57 -4.84 -5.26
CA ARG A 405 -3.38 -4.25 -4.64
C ARG A 405 -2.08 -4.75 -5.30
N ASN A 406 -1.96 -6.05 -5.56
CA ASN A 406 -0.77 -6.64 -6.15
C ASN A 406 -0.54 -6.16 -7.59
N ILE A 407 -1.59 -6.07 -8.42
CA ILE A 407 -1.52 -5.52 -9.78
C ILE A 407 -0.96 -4.09 -9.73
N PHE A 408 -1.52 -3.22 -8.90
CA PHE A 408 -1.05 -1.83 -8.80
C PHE A 408 0.32 -1.69 -8.15
N PHE A 409 0.69 -2.59 -7.25
CA PHE A 409 2.05 -2.69 -6.75
C PHE A 409 3.06 -3.09 -7.85
N GLN A 410 2.65 -3.90 -8.82
CA GLN A 410 3.49 -4.20 -9.98
C GLN A 410 3.56 -3.01 -10.94
N ILE A 411 2.47 -2.27 -11.15
CA ILE A 411 2.46 -1.05 -11.97
C ILE A 411 3.34 0.05 -11.35
N SER A 412 3.33 0.22 -10.03
CA SER A 412 4.21 1.18 -9.36
C SER A 412 5.70 0.84 -9.54
N LYS A 413 6.05 -0.45 -9.60
CA LYS A 413 7.41 -0.90 -9.93
C LYS A 413 7.83 -0.59 -11.37
N LEU A 414 6.87 -0.35 -12.28
CA LEU A 414 7.16 0.14 -13.63
C LEU A 414 7.47 1.65 -13.66
N GLY A 415 7.39 2.33 -12.51
CA GLY A 415 7.71 3.76 -12.38
C GLY A 415 6.49 4.69 -12.40
N TYR A 416 5.27 4.14 -12.46
CA TYR A 416 4.05 4.93 -12.38
C TYR A 416 3.85 5.53 -10.99
N ARG A 417 3.48 6.81 -10.93
CA ARG A 417 2.99 7.45 -9.71
C ARG A 417 1.48 7.25 -9.64
N LEU A 418 1.06 6.42 -8.70
CA LEU A 418 -0.33 6.01 -8.54
C LEU A 418 -1.01 6.82 -7.43
N ILE A 419 -2.27 7.17 -7.68
CA ILE A 419 -3.18 7.70 -6.67
C ILE A 419 -4.52 6.98 -6.76
N VAL A 420 -5.06 6.61 -5.62
CA VAL A 420 -6.36 5.94 -5.52
C VAL A 420 -7.45 7.00 -5.36
N ILE A 421 -8.48 6.91 -6.19
CA ILE A 421 -9.69 7.72 -6.15
C ILE A 421 -10.82 6.79 -5.72
N HIS A 422 -11.21 6.86 -4.44
CA HIS A 422 -12.26 6.02 -3.88
C HIS A 422 -13.59 6.77 -3.89
N LEU A 423 -14.47 6.34 -4.79
CA LEU A 423 -15.78 6.94 -5.01
C LEU A 423 -16.81 6.33 -4.07
N VAL A 424 -17.56 7.20 -3.40
CA VAL A 424 -18.69 6.85 -2.55
C VAL A 424 -19.89 7.69 -2.99
N ASP A 425 -21.03 7.06 -3.23
CA ASP A 425 -22.27 7.76 -3.60
C ASP A 425 -22.75 8.64 -2.42
N SER A 426 -23.03 9.93 -2.65
CA SER A 426 -23.52 10.86 -1.62
C SER A 426 -24.85 10.44 -0.98
N TYR A 427 -25.59 9.50 -1.59
CA TYR A 427 -26.74 8.87 -0.97
C TYR A 427 -26.42 8.26 0.40
N CYS A 428 -25.16 7.85 0.65
CA CYS A 428 -24.73 7.34 1.95
C CYS A 428 -24.92 8.32 3.11
N LEU A 429 -25.00 9.64 2.83
CA LEU A 429 -25.18 10.68 3.84
C LEU A 429 -26.61 10.73 4.39
N THR A 430 -27.58 10.14 3.67
CA THR A 430 -29.01 10.23 4.01
C THR A 430 -29.40 9.47 5.28
N LEU A 431 -28.60 8.47 5.67
CA LEU A 431 -28.76 7.72 6.91
C LEU A 431 -27.42 7.66 7.67
N PRO A 432 -27.35 8.10 8.94
CA PRO A 432 -26.22 7.86 9.83
C PRO A 432 -25.55 6.48 9.70
N SER A 433 -26.31 5.38 9.63
CA SER A 433 -25.72 4.03 9.52
C SER A 433 -25.01 3.77 8.19
N MET A 434 -25.52 4.32 7.09
CA MET A 434 -24.88 4.24 5.79
C MET A 434 -23.61 5.08 5.74
N TYR A 435 -23.65 6.28 6.33
CA TYR A 435 -22.48 7.16 6.40
C TYR A 435 -21.35 6.52 7.22
N ILE A 436 -21.65 5.99 8.42
CA ILE A 436 -20.66 5.25 9.21
C ILE A 436 -20.10 4.04 8.46
N SER A 437 -20.96 3.29 7.74
CA SER A 437 -20.51 2.16 6.92
C SER A 437 -19.55 2.61 5.81
N ALA A 438 -19.82 3.75 5.17
CA ALA A 438 -18.95 4.34 4.16
C ALA A 438 -17.60 4.79 4.76
N LEU A 439 -17.58 5.33 5.98
CA LEU A 439 -16.36 5.70 6.69
C LEU A 439 -15.47 4.48 6.97
N ILE A 440 -16.05 3.39 7.49
CA ILE A 440 -15.32 2.15 7.78
C ILE A 440 -14.79 1.55 6.48
N LEU A 441 -15.61 1.52 5.42
CA LEU A 441 -15.21 1.01 4.12
C LEU A 441 -14.04 1.82 3.55
N SER A 442 -14.13 3.15 3.62
CA SER A 442 -13.08 4.06 3.17
C SER A 442 -11.79 3.82 3.94
N LEU A 443 -11.85 3.81 5.28
CA LEU A 443 -10.70 3.54 6.15
C LEU A 443 -10.05 2.20 5.82
N ARG A 444 -10.85 1.14 5.67
CA ARG A 444 -10.36 -0.19 5.33
C ARG A 444 -9.68 -0.21 3.95
N SER A 445 -10.26 0.50 2.98
CA SER A 445 -9.69 0.62 1.64
C SER A 445 -8.34 1.35 1.66
N MET A 446 -8.20 2.43 2.43
CA MET A 446 -6.91 3.14 2.55
C MET A 446 -5.82 2.21 3.09
N LEU A 447 -6.15 1.42 4.12
CA LEU A 447 -5.22 0.46 4.72
C LEU A 447 -4.85 -0.69 3.78
N GLN A 448 -5.81 -1.18 2.98
CA GLN A 448 -5.58 -2.28 2.05
C GLN A 448 -4.72 -1.85 0.85
N MET A 449 -4.99 -0.68 0.28
CA MET A 449 -4.35 -0.24 -0.96
C MET A 449 -2.93 0.28 -0.77
N ASP A 450 -2.60 0.85 0.40
CA ASP A 450 -1.25 1.32 0.75
C ASP A 450 -0.65 2.27 -0.32
N LEU A 451 -1.48 3.18 -0.82
CA LEU A 451 -1.16 4.19 -1.85
C LEU A 451 -1.74 5.55 -1.42
N PRO A 452 -1.24 6.68 -1.97
CA PRO A 452 -1.92 7.98 -1.83
C PRO A 452 -3.39 7.85 -2.20
N HIS A 453 -4.27 8.38 -1.37
CA HIS A 453 -5.70 8.06 -1.44
C HIS A 453 -6.55 9.29 -1.22
N ILE A 454 -7.53 9.50 -2.11
CA ILE A 454 -8.55 10.54 -1.99
C ILE A 454 -9.91 9.85 -1.99
N ASN A 455 -10.70 10.06 -0.94
CA ASN A 455 -12.11 9.66 -0.94
C ASN A 455 -12.96 10.78 -1.54
N VAL A 456 -13.95 10.41 -2.35
CA VAL A 456 -14.78 11.36 -3.08
C VAL A 456 -16.24 10.99 -2.91
N LEU A 457 -17.05 11.94 -2.45
CA LEU A 457 -18.51 11.86 -2.45
C LEU A 457 -19.03 12.26 -3.83
N THR A 458 -19.47 11.28 -4.60
CA THR A 458 -20.00 11.48 -5.96
C THR A 458 -21.49 11.78 -5.95
N LYS A 459 -22.00 12.30 -7.07
CA LYS A 459 -23.42 12.62 -7.27
C LYS A 459 -23.95 13.66 -6.28
N ILE A 460 -23.09 14.59 -5.86
CA ILE A 460 -23.47 15.64 -4.91
C ILE A 460 -24.65 16.49 -5.44
N ASP A 461 -24.77 16.58 -6.76
CA ASP A 461 -25.87 17.22 -7.49
C ASP A 461 -27.25 16.60 -7.23
N ASN A 462 -27.31 15.34 -6.79
CA ASN A 462 -28.55 14.62 -6.48
C ASN A 462 -28.98 14.75 -5.02
N LEU A 463 -28.16 15.35 -4.16
CA LEU A 463 -28.37 15.32 -2.71
C LEU A 463 -29.65 16.06 -2.29
N SER A 464 -30.02 17.14 -2.99
CA SER A 464 -31.29 17.85 -2.81
C SER A 464 -32.53 17.01 -3.08
N ASN A 465 -32.41 15.91 -3.83
CA ASN A 465 -33.52 15.00 -4.15
C ASN A 465 -33.82 14.02 -3.00
N TYR A 466 -32.97 13.99 -1.96
CA TYR A 466 -33.12 13.11 -0.81
C TYR A 466 -33.66 13.86 0.42
N SER A 467 -33.81 13.15 1.53
CA SER A 467 -34.18 13.76 2.81
C SER A 467 -33.11 14.74 3.28
N ALA A 468 -33.55 15.84 3.90
CA ALA A 468 -32.66 16.84 4.49
C ALA A 468 -31.65 16.20 5.45
N LEU A 469 -30.40 16.61 5.33
CA LEU A 469 -29.32 16.10 6.15
C LEU A 469 -29.43 16.65 7.59
N PRO A 470 -29.11 15.83 8.61
CA PRO A 470 -29.00 16.30 9.99
C PRO A 470 -27.99 17.43 10.22
N PHE A 471 -26.93 17.47 9.41
CA PHE A 471 -25.83 18.42 9.51
C PHE A 471 -25.50 19.02 8.14
N ASN A 472 -24.70 20.08 8.14
CA ASN A 472 -24.14 20.67 6.92
C ASN A 472 -23.11 19.73 6.26
N LEU A 473 -22.75 20.00 5.01
CA LEU A 473 -21.83 19.16 4.25
C LEU A 473 -20.42 19.09 4.87
N ASP A 474 -19.95 20.18 5.47
CA ASP A 474 -18.64 20.25 6.15
C ASP A 474 -18.50 19.17 7.23
N TYR A 475 -19.58 18.90 7.98
CA TYR A 475 -19.64 17.84 8.96
C TYR A 475 -19.26 16.46 8.36
N TYR A 476 -19.78 16.19 7.16
CA TYR A 476 -19.57 14.91 6.47
C TYR A 476 -18.25 14.85 5.71
N THR A 477 -17.84 15.94 5.05
CA THR A 477 -16.61 15.95 4.26
C THR A 477 -15.37 15.96 5.13
N GLU A 478 -15.39 16.69 6.26
CA GLU A 478 -14.28 16.77 7.19
C GLU A 478 -14.31 15.68 8.27
N VAL A 479 -15.37 14.86 8.28
CA VAL A 479 -15.60 13.82 9.30
C VAL A 479 -15.44 14.40 10.70
N GLN A 480 -16.24 15.44 10.99
CA GLN A 480 -16.26 16.12 12.28
C GLN A 480 -16.74 15.17 13.39
N ASP A 481 -16.91 15.67 14.62
CA ASP A 481 -17.17 14.82 15.80
C ASP A 481 -18.37 13.88 15.60
N LEU A 482 -18.08 12.60 15.37
CA LEU A 482 -19.05 11.55 15.07
C LEU A 482 -19.93 11.21 16.28
N ASN A 483 -19.59 11.67 17.49
CA ASN A 483 -20.48 11.54 18.65
C ASN A 483 -21.81 12.27 18.44
N TYR A 484 -21.84 13.33 17.62
CA TYR A 484 -23.09 14.01 17.26
C TYR A 484 -24.05 13.14 16.43
N LEU A 485 -23.57 12.07 15.77
CA LEU A 485 -24.42 11.14 15.05
C LEU A 485 -25.08 10.08 15.95
N LEU A 486 -24.58 9.84 17.16
CA LEU A 486 -25.09 8.77 18.04
C LEU A 486 -26.61 8.89 18.29
N PRO A 487 -27.19 10.07 18.61
CA PRO A 487 -28.63 10.20 18.78
C PRO A 487 -29.42 9.92 17.49
N HIS A 488 -28.86 10.25 16.33
CA HIS A 488 -29.49 10.03 15.02
C HIS A 488 -29.43 8.55 14.62
N LEU A 489 -28.32 7.88 14.89
CA LEU A 489 -28.12 6.45 14.67
C LEU A 489 -29.04 5.61 15.58
N GLU A 490 -29.21 6.05 16.83
CA GLU A 490 -30.18 5.45 17.73
C GLU A 490 -31.60 5.59 17.19
N ALA A 491 -31.97 6.76 16.66
CA ALA A 491 -33.30 7.03 16.12
C ALA A 491 -33.66 6.18 14.87
N GLU A 492 -32.67 5.71 14.10
CA GLU A 492 -32.89 4.74 13.01
C GLU A 492 -33.36 3.38 13.52
N THR A 493 -33.00 3.03 14.75
CA THR A 493 -33.24 1.71 15.32
C THR A 493 -34.55 1.67 16.09
N SER A 494 -35.28 0.54 16.04
CA SER A 494 -36.55 0.42 16.78
C SER A 494 -36.37 0.59 18.30
N ARG A 495 -37.42 1.06 19.00
CA ARG A 495 -37.39 1.30 20.45
C ARG A 495 -36.92 0.12 21.33
N LEU A 496 -37.08 -1.12 20.84
CA LEU A 496 -36.66 -2.35 21.52
C LEU A 496 -35.15 -2.63 21.40
N SER A 497 -34.43 -1.86 20.57
CA SER A 497 -33.04 -2.11 20.19
C SER A 497 -32.07 -1.01 20.63
N HIS A 498 -32.55 0.11 21.17
CA HIS A 498 -31.70 1.22 21.65
C HIS A 498 -30.66 0.75 22.68
N ASP A 499 -31.07 -0.08 23.64
CA ASP A 499 -30.17 -0.54 24.72
C ASP A 499 -29.19 -1.63 24.28
N LYS A 500 -29.42 -2.28 23.13
CA LYS A 500 -28.63 -3.45 22.72
C LYS A 500 -27.35 -3.10 21.96
N PHE A 501 -27.36 -2.05 21.15
CA PHE A 501 -26.26 -1.72 20.24
C PHE A 501 -25.56 -0.38 20.52
N GLY A 502 -26.02 0.41 21.51
CA GLY A 502 -25.40 1.71 21.83
C GLY A 502 -23.90 1.63 22.12
N ALA A 503 -23.44 0.61 22.85
CA ALA A 503 -22.02 0.38 23.11
C ALA A 503 -21.22 0.04 21.84
N LEU A 504 -21.79 -0.76 20.93
CA LEU A 504 -21.16 -1.10 19.65
C LEU A 504 -21.06 0.14 18.75
N ASN A 505 -22.13 0.91 18.64
CA ASN A 505 -22.16 2.16 17.88
C ASN A 505 -21.12 3.15 18.38
N SER A 506 -21.00 3.30 19.71
CA SER A 506 -19.98 4.15 20.33
C SER A 506 -18.57 3.65 20.03
N ALA A 507 -18.32 2.35 20.10
CA ALA A 507 -17.01 1.76 19.77
C ALA A 507 -16.63 1.96 18.30
N ILE A 508 -17.60 1.82 17.38
CA ILE A 508 -17.39 2.06 15.94
C ILE A 508 -17.07 3.54 15.68
N VAL A 509 -17.85 4.45 16.28
CA VAL A 509 -17.62 5.90 16.19
C VAL A 509 -16.22 6.25 16.70
N GLN A 510 -15.86 5.74 17.88
CA GLN A 510 -14.55 5.95 18.47
C GLN A 510 -13.43 5.41 17.59
N LEU A 511 -13.59 4.21 17.01
CA LEU A 511 -12.62 3.63 16.08
C LEU A 511 -12.33 4.57 14.91
N VAL A 512 -13.37 5.07 14.24
CA VAL A 512 -13.18 5.96 13.08
C VAL A 512 -12.53 7.28 13.50
N GLN A 513 -12.92 7.85 14.65
CA GLN A 513 -12.36 9.09 15.17
C GLN A 513 -10.89 8.97 15.60
N GLU A 514 -10.48 7.85 16.19
CA GLU A 514 -9.11 7.65 16.68
C GLU A 514 -8.09 7.61 15.54
N PHE A 515 -8.43 7.04 14.39
CA PHE A 515 -7.54 7.07 13.22
C PHE A 515 -7.50 8.45 12.56
N ALA A 516 -8.63 9.16 12.50
CA ALA A 516 -8.75 10.50 11.89
C ALA A 516 -8.10 10.63 10.49
N LEU A 517 -8.15 9.55 9.68
CA LEU A 517 -7.55 9.48 8.35
C LEU A 517 -8.53 9.76 7.20
N VAL A 518 -9.83 9.72 7.47
CA VAL A 518 -10.86 9.81 6.44
C VAL A 518 -11.33 11.25 6.31
N ALA A 519 -11.29 11.77 5.09
CA ALA A 519 -11.94 12.99 4.64
C ALA A 519 -12.42 12.78 3.20
N PHE A 520 -13.37 13.58 2.75
CA PHE A 520 -13.95 13.50 1.42
C PHE A 520 -13.86 14.82 0.66
N GLU A 521 -13.51 14.72 -0.61
CA GLU A 521 -13.82 15.74 -1.61
C GLU A 521 -15.22 15.50 -2.18
N THR A 522 -15.85 16.53 -2.76
CA THR A 522 -17.17 16.40 -3.39
C THR A 522 -17.08 16.43 -4.91
N LEU A 523 -17.94 15.67 -5.58
CA LEU A 523 -17.97 15.58 -7.03
C LEU A 523 -19.38 15.61 -7.62
N ALA A 524 -19.60 16.58 -8.51
CA ALA A 524 -20.62 16.56 -9.56
C ALA A 524 -19.90 16.45 -10.91
N VAL A 525 -19.96 15.28 -11.56
CA VAL A 525 -19.15 14.98 -12.77
C VAL A 525 -19.47 15.93 -13.94
N GLU A 526 -20.72 16.38 -14.05
CA GLU A 526 -21.13 17.30 -15.12
C GLU A 526 -20.76 18.76 -14.83
N ASP A 527 -20.37 19.09 -13.59
CA ASP A 527 -19.94 20.43 -13.23
C ASP A 527 -18.44 20.64 -13.46
N LYS A 528 -18.12 21.61 -14.32
CA LYS A 528 -16.75 21.96 -14.70
C LYS A 528 -15.94 22.43 -13.49
N LYS A 529 -16.54 23.18 -12.55
CA LYS A 529 -15.81 23.68 -11.37
C LYS A 529 -15.44 22.52 -10.44
N SER A 530 -16.37 21.60 -10.20
CA SER A 530 -16.16 20.39 -9.41
C SER A 530 -15.07 19.49 -10.00
N MET A 531 -15.10 19.24 -11.31
CA MET A 531 -14.04 18.47 -12.01
C MET A 531 -12.66 19.16 -11.92
N MET A 532 -12.63 20.49 -12.05
CA MET A 532 -11.41 21.28 -11.93
C MET A 532 -10.82 21.21 -10.52
N HIS A 533 -11.63 21.43 -9.49
CA HIS A 533 -11.21 21.34 -8.10
C HIS A 533 -10.63 19.95 -7.78
N LEU A 534 -11.36 18.90 -8.11
CA LEU A 534 -10.93 17.53 -7.83
C LEU A 534 -9.61 17.20 -8.54
N LEU A 535 -9.44 17.59 -9.80
CA LEU A 535 -8.17 17.39 -10.51
C LEU A 535 -7.01 18.15 -9.86
N GLN A 536 -7.24 19.36 -9.32
CA GLN A 536 -6.20 20.10 -8.58
C GLN A 536 -5.77 19.36 -7.30
N VAL A 537 -6.74 18.82 -6.55
CA VAL A 537 -6.47 18.02 -5.35
C VAL A 537 -5.68 16.76 -5.72
N ILE A 538 -6.08 16.06 -6.79
CA ILE A 538 -5.40 14.87 -7.31
C ILE A 538 -3.96 15.17 -7.74
N ASP A 539 -3.76 16.24 -8.52
CA ASP A 539 -2.44 16.66 -8.99
C ASP A 539 -1.52 16.97 -7.81
N ARG A 540 -2.03 17.69 -6.80
CA ARG A 540 -1.29 18.01 -5.58
C ARG A 540 -0.91 16.76 -4.78
N ALA A 541 -1.84 15.82 -4.61
CA ALA A 541 -1.64 14.60 -3.84
C ALA A 541 -0.71 13.60 -4.54
N SER A 542 -0.80 13.48 -5.87
CA SER A 542 0.08 12.63 -6.68
C SER A 542 1.48 13.24 -6.89
N GLY A 543 1.65 14.53 -6.56
CA GLY A 543 2.87 15.28 -6.81
C GLY A 543 3.09 15.55 -8.31
N TYR A 544 2.00 15.66 -9.07
CA TYR A 544 2.01 16.14 -10.44
C TYR A 544 2.29 17.64 -10.44
N ALA A 545 3.57 17.99 -10.64
CA ALA A 545 4.01 19.38 -10.78
C ALA A 545 4.45 19.61 -12.22
N PHE A 546 3.86 20.60 -12.90
CA PHE A 546 4.36 21.04 -14.19
C PHE A 546 5.80 21.57 -14.01
N GLY A 547 6.77 20.93 -14.66
CA GLY A 547 8.14 21.46 -14.73
C GLY A 547 8.16 22.83 -15.43
N PRO A 548 9.08 23.73 -15.04
CA PRO A 548 9.31 24.95 -15.81
C PRO A 548 10.14 24.58 -17.06
N ALA A 549 9.61 24.94 -18.25
CA ALA A 549 10.12 24.67 -19.61
C ALA A 549 9.66 23.30 -20.17
N GLU A 550 9.06 23.19 -21.36
CA GLU A 550 9.29 23.94 -22.60
C GLU A 550 8.00 24.25 -23.36
N GLY A 551 7.93 25.44 -23.97
CA GLY A 551 6.91 25.80 -24.95
C GLY A 551 6.09 27.03 -24.54
N ALA A 552 6.23 28.11 -25.29
CA ALA A 552 5.47 29.34 -25.10
C ALA A 552 3.97 29.09 -25.30
N ASN A 553 3.28 28.77 -24.21
CA ASN A 553 1.86 28.96 -23.92
C ASN A 553 1.70 28.48 -22.48
N ASP A 554 1.48 29.39 -21.52
CA ASP A 554 0.92 28.96 -20.23
C ASP A 554 -0.33 28.14 -20.60
N THR A 555 -0.38 26.85 -20.27
CA THR A 555 -1.60 26.08 -20.52
C THR A 555 -2.73 26.77 -19.78
N ILE A 556 -3.93 26.84 -20.37
CA ILE A 556 -5.13 27.44 -19.74
C ILE A 556 -5.27 26.98 -18.29
N TRP A 557 -4.87 25.73 -18.02
CA TRP A 557 -4.77 25.15 -16.69
C TRP A 557 -3.80 25.86 -15.73
N GLN A 558 -2.56 26.14 -16.15
CA GLN A 558 -1.57 26.85 -15.31
C GLN A 558 -2.02 28.27 -14.97
N VAL A 559 -2.69 28.95 -15.90
CA VAL A 559 -3.30 30.26 -15.65
C VAL A 559 -4.45 30.13 -14.67
N ALA A 560 -5.38 29.18 -14.89
CA ALA A 560 -6.50 28.93 -14.00
C ALA A 560 -6.07 28.62 -12.56
N VAL A 561 -5.09 27.73 -12.37
CA VAL A 561 -4.55 27.40 -11.03
C VAL A 561 -3.87 28.60 -10.38
N ARG A 562 -3.12 29.41 -11.13
CA ARG A 562 -2.46 30.63 -10.59
C ARG A 562 -3.44 31.72 -10.20
N GLU A 563 -4.56 31.84 -10.92
CA GLU A 563 -5.62 32.80 -10.61
C GLU A 563 -6.59 32.29 -9.53
N GLY A 564 -6.37 31.09 -8.97
CA GLY A 564 -7.23 30.50 -7.95
C GLY A 564 -8.56 29.99 -8.49
N TRP A 565 -8.70 29.82 -9.81
CA TRP A 565 -9.89 29.27 -10.42
C TRP A 565 -9.99 27.78 -10.04
N GLY A 566 -11.10 27.41 -9.41
CA GLY A 566 -11.36 26.03 -9.00
C GLY A 566 -11.18 25.72 -7.53
N ASN A 567 -10.79 26.67 -6.69
CA ASN A 567 -10.98 26.49 -5.24
C ASN A 567 -12.49 26.54 -4.95
N LEU A 568 -13.06 25.39 -4.62
CA LEU A 568 -14.43 25.28 -4.13
C LEU A 568 -14.40 25.19 -2.61
N ASP A 569 -15.04 26.15 -1.93
CA ASP A 569 -15.37 25.99 -0.51
C ASP A 569 -16.54 25.02 -0.41
N ILE A 570 -16.54 24.16 0.61
CA ILE A 570 -17.66 23.26 0.87
C ILE A 570 -18.95 24.02 1.13
N GLN A 571 -18.86 25.26 1.64
CA GLN A 571 -20.01 26.16 1.79
C GLN A 571 -20.62 26.54 0.43
N ASP A 572 -19.80 26.80 -0.59
CA ASP A 572 -20.27 27.09 -1.95
C ASP A 572 -20.96 25.87 -2.56
N VAL A 573 -20.42 24.66 -2.31
CA VAL A 573 -21.01 23.39 -2.75
C VAL A 573 -22.38 23.17 -2.09
N GLN A 574 -22.48 23.41 -0.78
CA GLN A 574 -23.74 23.30 -0.06
C GLN A 574 -24.78 24.31 -0.59
N GLU A 575 -24.38 25.57 -0.78
CA GLU A 575 -25.29 26.59 -1.30
C GLU A 575 -25.77 26.22 -2.72
N ARG A 576 -24.86 25.82 -3.61
CA ARG A 576 -25.16 25.47 -5.01
C ARG A 576 -26.06 24.24 -5.14
N TRP A 577 -25.83 23.20 -4.36
CA TRP A 577 -26.46 21.89 -4.58
C TRP A 577 -27.54 21.51 -3.56
N ILE A 578 -27.62 22.21 -2.42
CA ILE A 578 -28.60 21.93 -1.36
C ILE A 578 -29.49 23.15 -1.12
N ASP A 579 -28.92 24.28 -0.70
CA ASP A 579 -29.71 25.37 -0.13
C ASP A 579 -30.41 26.23 -1.20
N ALA A 580 -29.74 26.51 -2.33
CA ALA A 580 -30.21 27.43 -3.38
C ALA A 580 -30.18 26.80 -4.80
N LYS A 581 -30.30 25.46 -4.90
CA LYS A 581 -30.17 24.72 -6.17
C LYS A 581 -31.02 25.30 -7.31
N ASP A 582 -32.30 25.55 -7.06
CA ASP A 582 -33.22 26.03 -8.10
C ASP A 582 -32.83 27.42 -8.64
N GLU A 583 -32.32 28.31 -7.77
CA GLU A 583 -31.88 29.66 -8.14
C GLU A 583 -30.62 29.61 -9.01
N TYR A 584 -29.65 28.78 -8.63
CA TYR A 584 -28.44 28.56 -9.42
C TYR A 584 -28.74 27.88 -10.76
N ASP A 585 -29.59 26.85 -10.77
CA ASP A 585 -30.01 26.17 -11.99
C ASP A 585 -30.74 27.14 -12.94
N GLU A 586 -31.54 28.07 -12.41
CA GLU A 586 -32.17 29.13 -13.22
C GLU A 586 -31.15 30.13 -13.77
N HIS A 587 -30.19 30.57 -12.94
CA HIS A 587 -29.12 31.47 -13.35
C HIS A 587 -28.28 30.88 -14.49
N GLU A 588 -27.83 29.63 -14.36
CA GLU A 588 -27.02 28.94 -15.37
C GLU A 588 -27.79 28.73 -16.67
N ARG A 589 -29.09 28.40 -16.62
CA ARG A 589 -29.94 28.35 -17.83
C ARG A 589 -30.01 29.71 -18.53
N ASN A 590 -30.19 30.78 -17.76
CA ASN A 590 -30.26 32.14 -18.32
C ASN A 590 -28.92 32.56 -18.96
N GLU A 591 -27.79 32.20 -18.35
CA GLU A 591 -26.45 32.44 -18.91
C GLU A 591 -26.23 31.66 -20.21
N LEU A 592 -26.56 30.37 -20.24
CA LEU A 592 -26.45 29.53 -21.44
C LEU A 592 -27.33 30.06 -22.58
N GLU A 593 -28.56 30.49 -22.27
CA GLU A 593 -29.44 31.13 -23.26
C GLU A 593 -28.86 32.45 -23.77
N ALA A 594 -28.25 33.26 -22.89
CA ALA A 594 -27.61 34.51 -23.27
C ALA A 594 -26.38 34.28 -24.16
N GLU A 595 -25.53 33.30 -23.82
CA GLU A 595 -24.38 32.90 -24.63
C GLU A 595 -24.79 32.33 -25.98
N ALA A 596 -25.83 31.50 -26.03
CA ALA A 596 -26.37 30.97 -27.29
C ALA A 596 -26.87 32.09 -28.19
N LYS A 597 -27.65 33.03 -27.65
CA LYS A 597 -28.11 34.23 -28.36
C LYS A 597 -26.93 35.09 -28.83
N ALA A 598 -25.92 35.28 -28.01
CA ALA A 598 -24.72 36.05 -28.37
C ALA A 598 -23.90 35.36 -29.49
N LYS A 599 -23.78 34.02 -29.47
CA LYS A 599 -23.14 33.24 -30.54
C LYS A 599 -23.93 33.30 -31.84
N GLU A 600 -25.27 33.21 -31.78
CA GLU A 600 -26.14 33.37 -32.95
C GLU A 600 -26.06 34.78 -33.52
N GLU A 601 -26.05 35.82 -32.69
CA GLU A 601 -25.86 37.20 -33.14
C GLU A 601 -24.46 37.44 -33.71
N ALA A 602 -23.42 36.85 -33.12
CA ALA A 602 -22.06 36.92 -33.64
C ALA A 602 -21.93 36.20 -34.99
N ALA A 603 -22.56 35.03 -35.14
CA ALA A 603 -22.62 34.31 -36.41
C ALA A 603 -23.40 35.11 -37.47
N ARG A 604 -24.52 35.74 -37.09
CA ARG A 604 -25.30 36.60 -37.99
C ARG A 604 -24.54 37.84 -38.41
N ARG A 605 -23.82 38.50 -37.49
CA ARG A 605 -22.96 39.66 -37.80
C ARG A 605 -21.74 39.28 -38.65
N ALA A 606 -21.18 38.08 -38.46
CA ALA A 606 -20.12 37.57 -39.32
C ALA A 606 -20.63 37.35 -40.75
N GLN A 607 -21.85 36.85 -40.89
CA GLN A 607 -22.51 36.65 -42.18
C GLN A 607 -22.89 37.98 -42.87
N GLU A 608 -23.40 38.96 -42.11
CA GLU A 608 -23.68 40.32 -42.60
C GLU A 608 -22.39 41.06 -43.03
N ASN A 609 -21.26 40.86 -42.33
CA ASN A 609 -19.96 41.41 -42.72
C ASN A 609 -19.35 40.72 -43.96
N GLU A 610 -19.57 39.41 -44.15
CA GLU A 610 -19.20 38.72 -45.39
C GLU A 610 -20.01 39.23 -46.59
N ASP A 611 -21.32 39.49 -46.40
CA ASP A 611 -22.19 40.05 -47.42
C ASP A 611 -21.84 41.52 -47.77
N GLU A 612 -21.39 42.34 -46.80
CA GLU A 612 -20.88 43.71 -47.06
C GLU A 612 -19.52 43.72 -47.78
N LEU A 613 -18.64 42.76 -47.50
CA LEU A 613 -17.36 42.59 -48.21
C LEU A 613 -17.56 42.15 -49.66
N ASP A 614 -18.56 41.33 -49.95
CA ASP A 614 -18.94 40.96 -51.31
C ASP A 614 -19.59 42.13 -52.08
N PHE A 615 -20.33 43.01 -51.40
CA PHE A 615 -20.88 44.22 -52.00
C PHE A 615 -19.81 45.27 -52.36
N GLN A 616 -18.72 45.40 -51.57
CA GLN A 616 -17.60 46.29 -51.90
C GLN A 616 -16.76 45.79 -53.09
N ASN A 617 -16.73 44.49 -53.37
CA ASN A 617 -16.07 43.90 -54.53
C ASN A 617 -16.89 44.00 -55.84
N MET A 618 -18.13 44.52 -55.79
CA MET A 618 -19.01 44.71 -56.95
C MET A 618 -18.97 46.13 -57.57
N LEU A 619 -18.00 46.98 -57.24
CA LEU A 619 -17.81 48.26 -57.93
C LEU A 619 -16.82 48.12 -59.11
N PRO A 620 -17.22 48.45 -60.36
CA PRO A 620 -16.43 48.13 -61.55
C PRO A 620 -15.25 49.09 -61.75
N THR A 621 -14.01 48.57 -61.73
CA THR A 621 -12.83 49.29 -62.23
C THR A 621 -12.79 49.25 -63.76
N GLY A 622 -12.86 50.42 -64.39
CA GLY A 622 -12.83 50.63 -65.84
C GLY A 622 -11.56 50.05 -66.51
N GLY A 623 -11.77 49.47 -67.70
CA GLY A 623 -10.75 48.75 -68.45
C GLY A 623 -9.72 49.61 -69.19
N THR A 624 -8.60 48.99 -69.55
CA THR A 624 -7.73 49.46 -70.64
C THR A 624 -7.08 48.25 -71.32
N THR A 625 -7.49 47.98 -72.57
CA THR A 625 -6.90 46.94 -73.43
C THR A 625 -5.77 47.55 -74.25
N VAL A 626 -4.54 47.04 -74.13
CA VAL A 626 -3.40 47.40 -74.98
C VAL A 626 -3.27 46.38 -76.12
N ILE A 627 -3.40 46.87 -77.35
CA ILE A 627 -3.24 46.12 -78.61
C ILE A 627 -1.74 45.92 -78.89
N ARG A 628 -1.31 44.69 -79.23
CA ARG A 628 -0.01 44.43 -79.88
C ARG A 628 -0.24 44.02 -81.35
N LYS A 629 0.32 44.81 -82.28
CA LYS A 629 0.67 44.37 -83.66
C LYS A 629 1.62 43.17 -83.54
N SER A 630 1.56 42.12 -84.36
CA SER A 630 1.18 41.97 -85.78
C SER A 630 0.65 40.58 -86.04
#